data_AF-A0A484L9F2-F1
#
_entry.id   AF-A0A484L9F2-F1
#
_cell.length_a   1.000
_cell.length_b   1.000
_cell.length_c   1.000
_cell.angle_alpha   90.00
_cell.angle_beta   90.00
_cell.angle_gamma   90.00
#
_symmetry.space_group_name_H-M   'P 1'
#
loop_
_entity.id
_entity.type
_entity.pdbx_description
1 polymer ?
#
loop_
_entity_poly.entity_id
_entity_poly.type
_entity_poly.pdbx_seq_one_letter_code
_entity_poly.pdbx_strand_id
1 'polypeptide(L)'
;MVSGKLFHCRRNSWPPEEYINRTTLQLFDSDSASPPSQAWRRKLNTHASILKEFSVTFTEAIKVIRLGIRLWSYVREEASHGRKAPIDPFTRERCRPSASLGVPLGGMGSGSISRGFRGEFRHFQILPATCETSPVMANQFSIFISRDGGNKKYASVLSPGRHEGLGKHNDHGISSWGWNLSGQHSTYHALFPRTWTIYDGEPDPELKVSCRQISPFIPHNYRESSLPTAVFVYTIIWHLIIMVMD
;
A
#
# COMPACT_ATOMS: atom_id res chain seq x y z
N MET A 1 23.61 -37.82 -3.44
CA MET A 1 24.13 -36.80 -2.51
C MET A 1 24.03 -35.44 -3.22
N VAL A 2 22.88 -34.76 -3.13
CA VAL A 2 22.65 -33.45 -3.78
C VAL A 2 22.66 -32.40 -2.68
N SER A 3 23.79 -31.74 -2.51
CA SER A 3 23.96 -30.65 -1.55
C SER A 3 23.40 -29.37 -2.16
N GLY A 4 22.11 -29.11 -1.91
CA GLY A 4 21.45 -27.85 -2.28
C GLY A 4 21.70 -26.80 -1.20
N LYS A 5 22.66 -25.90 -1.43
CA LYS A 5 22.84 -24.69 -0.62
C LYS A 5 21.64 -23.75 -0.83
N LEU A 6 20.60 -23.91 0.00
CA LEU A 6 19.48 -22.97 0.18
C LEU A 6 19.93 -21.70 0.95
N PHE A 7 21.03 -21.08 0.53
CA PHE A 7 21.35 -19.75 1.01
C PHE A 7 20.59 -18.76 0.13
N HIS A 8 19.50 -18.22 0.66
CA HIS A 8 18.94 -16.96 0.19
C HIS A 8 20.06 -15.92 0.27
N CYS A 9 20.74 -15.66 -0.85
CA CYS A 9 21.59 -14.49 -0.98
C CYS A 9 20.71 -13.28 -0.70
N ARG A 10 20.90 -12.65 0.46
CA ARG A 10 20.30 -11.37 0.79
C ARG A 10 20.83 -10.41 -0.27
N ARG A 11 20.06 -10.16 -1.34
CA ARG A 11 20.39 -9.08 -2.27
C ARG A 11 20.54 -7.84 -1.40
N ASN A 12 21.65 -7.13 -1.56
CA ASN A 12 21.80 -5.83 -0.91
C ASN A 12 20.54 -5.03 -1.23
N SER A 13 19.85 -4.54 -0.20
CA SER A 13 18.82 -3.53 -0.39
C SER A 13 19.46 -2.43 -1.24
N TRP A 14 18.85 -2.10 -2.37
CA TRP A 14 19.32 -1.05 -3.26
C TRP A 14 19.69 0.21 -2.44
N PRO A 15 20.76 0.93 -2.84
CA PRO A 15 21.26 2.06 -2.08
C PRO A 15 20.13 3.06 -1.79
N PRO A 16 20.01 3.57 -0.55
CA PRO A 16 18.96 4.49 -0.15
C PRO A 16 18.75 5.68 -1.10
N GLU A 17 19.83 6.13 -1.72
CA GLU A 17 19.93 7.27 -2.62
C GLU A 17 19.22 7.07 -3.96
N GLU A 18 18.95 5.82 -4.35
CA GLU A 18 18.34 5.47 -5.64
C GLU A 18 16.81 5.66 -5.65
N TYR A 19 16.20 5.73 -4.47
CA TYR A 19 14.75 5.90 -4.31
C TYR A 19 14.36 7.33 -3.96
N ILE A 20 15.16 8.01 -3.13
CA ILE A 20 14.94 9.39 -2.71
C ILE A 20 16.30 10.08 -2.61
N ASN A 21 16.39 11.30 -3.15
CA ASN A 21 17.59 12.11 -3.03
C ASN A 21 17.90 12.45 -1.56
N ARG A 22 19.17 12.38 -1.14
CA ARG A 22 19.59 12.76 0.22
C ARG A 22 19.17 14.18 0.60
N THR A 23 19.16 15.11 -0.35
CA THR A 23 18.70 16.49 -0.11
C THR A 23 17.21 16.53 0.23
N THR A 24 16.38 15.70 -0.41
CA THR A 24 14.96 15.55 -0.08
C THR A 24 14.77 15.01 1.34
N LEU A 25 15.57 14.02 1.75
CA LEU A 25 15.48 13.49 3.11
C LEU A 25 15.86 14.53 4.17
N GLN A 26 16.95 15.27 3.95
CA GLN A 26 17.40 16.34 4.85
C GLN A 26 16.34 17.43 5.05
N LEU A 27 15.61 17.79 4.00
CA LEU A 27 14.50 18.73 4.10
C LEU A 27 13.41 18.21 5.05
N PHE A 28 13.15 16.90 5.04
CA PHE A 28 12.14 16.24 5.89
C PHE A 28 12.66 15.80 7.27
N ASP A 29 13.92 16.07 7.63
CA ASP A 29 14.47 15.65 8.93
C ASP A 29 13.85 16.40 10.11
N SER A 30 13.15 17.50 9.84
CA SER A 30 12.30 18.16 10.84
C SER A 30 11.07 17.29 11.16
N ASP A 31 10.89 16.95 12.43
CA ASP A 31 9.68 16.33 12.99
C ASP A 31 9.31 14.92 12.46
N SER A 32 10.32 14.10 12.12
CA SER A 32 10.19 12.71 11.66
C SER A 32 9.33 12.50 10.40
N ALA A 33 9.28 13.52 9.54
CA ALA A 33 8.67 13.45 8.22
C ALA A 33 9.52 12.61 7.24
N SER A 34 10.81 12.45 7.52
CA SER A 34 11.71 11.54 6.80
C SER A 34 11.52 10.09 7.26
N PRO A 35 11.51 9.12 6.32
CA PRO A 35 11.40 7.71 6.65
C PRO A 35 12.70 7.18 7.26
N PRO A 36 12.64 6.25 8.23
CA PRO A 36 13.82 5.58 8.78
C PRO A 36 14.61 4.82 7.71
N SER A 37 15.93 4.70 7.91
CA SER A 37 16.81 4.01 6.97
C SER A 37 16.46 2.52 6.80
N GLN A 38 15.92 1.88 7.83
CA GLN A 38 15.51 0.47 7.82
C GLN A 38 14.12 0.22 7.23
N ALA A 39 13.38 1.28 6.86
CA ALA A 39 12.04 1.10 6.28
C ALA A 39 12.12 0.36 4.93
N TRP A 40 11.21 -0.60 4.73
CA TRP A 40 11.00 -1.24 3.43
C TRP A 40 10.58 -0.19 2.41
N ARG A 41 11.01 -0.32 1.14
CA ARG A 41 10.85 0.74 0.13
C ARG A 41 10.34 0.19 -1.18
N ARG A 42 9.51 0.97 -1.87
CA ARG A 42 9.05 0.67 -3.22
C ARG A 42 8.63 1.94 -3.95
N LYS A 43 9.05 2.08 -5.21
CA LYS A 43 8.55 3.18 -6.07
C LYS A 43 7.09 2.96 -6.42
N LEU A 44 6.32 4.05 -6.48
CA LEU A 44 4.88 4.02 -6.75
C LEU A 44 4.56 3.48 -8.15
N ASN A 45 5.40 3.74 -9.14
CA ASN A 45 5.26 3.22 -10.50
C ASN A 45 5.62 1.72 -10.67
N THR A 46 6.13 1.06 -9.63
CA THR A 46 6.60 -0.33 -9.75
C THR A 46 5.43 -1.24 -10.10
N HIS A 47 5.59 -2.09 -11.11
CA HIS A 47 4.54 -3.04 -11.50
C HIS A 47 4.18 -3.95 -10.30
N ALA A 48 2.89 -4.00 -9.97
CA ALA A 48 2.38 -4.91 -8.95
C ALA A 48 2.06 -6.24 -9.62
N SER A 49 3.02 -7.17 -9.61
CA SER A 49 2.81 -8.52 -10.15
C SER A 49 1.64 -9.21 -9.44
N ILE A 50 0.86 -9.94 -10.22
CA ILE A 50 -0.09 -10.91 -9.69
C ILE A 50 0.74 -12.01 -9.04
N LEU A 51 0.41 -12.36 -7.80
CA LEU A 51 1.14 -13.41 -7.09
C LEU A 51 0.89 -14.76 -7.78
N LYS A 52 1.97 -15.54 -7.95
CA LYS A 52 1.89 -16.87 -8.56
C LYS A 52 1.18 -17.81 -7.59
N GLU A 53 0.09 -18.42 -8.04
CA GLU A 53 -0.62 -19.45 -7.28
C GLU A 53 0.28 -20.67 -7.09
N PHE A 54 0.19 -21.31 -5.93
CA PHE A 54 0.87 -22.59 -5.70
C PHE A 54 0.26 -23.65 -6.61
N SER A 55 1.10 -24.35 -7.39
CA SER A 55 0.67 -25.47 -8.21
C SER A 55 0.95 -26.78 -7.46
N VAL A 56 -0.11 -27.51 -7.10
CA VAL A 56 0.00 -28.83 -6.49
C VAL A 56 0.24 -29.87 -7.60
N THR A 57 1.29 -30.67 -7.49
CA THR A 57 1.50 -31.81 -8.41
C THR A 57 0.52 -32.95 -8.09
N PHE A 58 0.27 -33.84 -9.06
CA PHE A 58 -0.62 -34.98 -8.85
C PHE A 58 -0.21 -35.87 -7.66
N THR A 59 1.10 -36.12 -7.51
CA THR A 59 1.65 -36.92 -6.40
C THR A 59 1.46 -36.23 -5.05
N GLU A 60 1.62 -34.91 -4.97
CA GLU A 60 1.34 -34.14 -3.76
C GLU A 60 -0.15 -34.16 -3.44
N ALA A 61 -1.02 -34.01 -4.44
CA ALA A 61 -2.46 -34.06 -4.28
C ALA A 61 -2.93 -35.38 -3.64
N ILE A 62 -2.38 -36.52 -4.08
CA ILE A 62 -2.64 -37.83 -3.45
C ILE A 62 -2.17 -37.84 -2.00
N LYS A 63 -0.98 -37.32 -1.70
CA LYS A 63 -0.44 -37.28 -0.33
C LYS A 63 -1.30 -36.44 0.62
N VAL A 64 -1.92 -35.36 0.13
CA VAL A 64 -2.75 -34.45 0.94
C VAL A 64 -4.25 -34.69 0.81
N ILE A 65 -4.69 -35.74 0.11
CA ILE A 65 -6.13 -35.97 -0.18
C ILE A 65 -7.00 -36.04 1.10
N ARG A 66 -6.49 -36.68 2.16
CA ARG A 66 -7.18 -36.75 3.45
C ARG A 66 -7.38 -35.37 4.08
N LEU A 67 -6.37 -34.50 3.98
CA LEU A 67 -6.48 -33.10 4.42
C LEU A 67 -7.49 -32.34 3.56
N GLY A 68 -7.46 -32.56 2.24
CA GLY A 68 -8.43 -31.97 1.31
C GLY A 68 -9.88 -32.32 1.66
N ILE A 69 -10.18 -33.59 1.92
CA ILE A 69 -11.52 -34.05 2.32
C ILE A 69 -11.96 -33.37 3.63
N ARG A 70 -11.07 -33.34 4.64
CA ARG A 70 -11.35 -32.71 5.94
C ARG A 70 -11.61 -31.22 5.80
N LEU A 71 -10.83 -30.53 4.97
CA LEU A 71 -10.98 -29.09 4.76
C LEU A 71 -12.27 -28.80 3.98
N TRP A 72 -12.62 -29.64 3.01
CA TRP A 72 -13.86 -29.53 2.27
C TRP A 72 -15.10 -29.76 3.14
N SER A 73 -15.08 -30.77 4.02
CA SER A 73 -16.19 -30.98 4.97
C SER A 73 -16.34 -29.79 5.92
N TYR A 74 -15.24 -29.25 6.43
CA TYR A 74 -15.24 -28.05 7.27
C TYR A 74 -15.81 -26.82 6.55
N VAL A 75 -15.37 -26.56 5.31
CA VAL A 75 -15.88 -25.44 4.51
C VAL A 75 -17.40 -25.55 4.29
N ARG A 76 -17.90 -26.77 4.03
CA ARG A 76 -19.34 -27.01 3.87
C ARG A 76 -20.13 -26.82 5.17
N GLU A 77 -19.57 -27.25 6.29
CA GLU A 77 -20.18 -27.06 7.61
C GLU A 77 -20.27 -25.58 7.98
N GLU A 78 -19.19 -24.81 7.80
CA GLU A 78 -19.21 -23.35 8.01
C GLU A 78 -20.24 -22.67 7.09
N ALA A 79 -20.30 -23.07 5.82
CA ALA A 79 -21.29 -22.55 4.87
C ALA A 79 -22.73 -22.88 5.29
N SER A 80 -22.99 -24.05 5.89
CA SER A 80 -24.33 -24.41 6.41
C SER A 80 -24.76 -23.53 7.60
N HIS A 81 -23.80 -22.98 8.34
CA HIS A 81 -24.02 -21.99 9.39
C HIS A 81 -24.05 -20.54 8.87
N GLY A 82 -23.97 -20.33 7.54
CA GLY A 82 -23.91 -19.01 6.92
C GLY A 82 -22.59 -18.26 7.14
N ARG A 83 -21.52 -18.96 7.51
CA ARG A 83 -20.20 -18.38 7.79
C ARG A 83 -19.22 -18.66 6.64
N LYS A 84 -18.21 -17.80 6.49
CA LYS A 84 -17.10 -18.03 5.56
C LYS A 84 -15.93 -18.68 6.30
N ALA A 85 -15.46 -19.81 5.80
CA ALA A 85 -14.29 -20.49 6.35
C ALA A 85 -13.05 -19.58 6.24
N PRO A 86 -12.21 -19.47 7.29
CA PRO A 86 -11.00 -18.64 7.25
C PRO A 86 -9.98 -19.07 6.19
N ILE A 87 -9.92 -20.37 5.89
CA ILE A 87 -9.08 -20.95 4.84
C ILE A 87 -10.00 -21.77 3.93
N ASP A 88 -10.22 -21.26 2.73
CA ASP A 88 -11.00 -21.93 1.70
C ASP A 88 -10.18 -22.02 0.40
N PRO A 89 -9.51 -23.15 0.14
CA PRO A 89 -8.76 -23.34 -1.10
C PRO A 89 -9.65 -23.82 -2.27
N PHE A 90 -10.93 -24.10 -2.03
CA PHE A 90 -11.84 -24.66 -3.04
C PHE A 90 -12.64 -23.56 -3.74
N THR A 91 -12.96 -22.47 -3.04
CA THR A 91 -13.63 -21.31 -3.61
C THR A 91 -12.60 -20.32 -4.15
N ARG A 92 -12.67 -20.05 -5.46
CA ARG A 92 -11.78 -19.07 -6.08
C ARG A 92 -12.25 -17.65 -5.75
N GLU A 93 -11.37 -16.83 -5.16
CA GLU A 93 -11.67 -15.42 -4.95
C GLU A 93 -11.73 -14.65 -6.28
N ARG A 94 -12.64 -13.67 -6.37
CA ARG A 94 -12.84 -12.87 -7.59
C ARG A 94 -11.63 -11.99 -7.92
N CYS A 95 -10.96 -11.48 -6.88
CA CYS A 95 -9.78 -10.63 -7.03
C CYS A 95 -8.53 -11.44 -6.75
N ARG A 96 -7.65 -11.55 -7.75
CA ARG A 96 -6.37 -12.25 -7.57
C ARG A 96 -5.47 -11.45 -6.61
N PRO A 97 -4.73 -12.13 -5.72
CA PRO A 97 -3.82 -11.47 -4.82
C PRO A 97 -2.69 -10.79 -5.64
N SER A 98 -2.46 -9.51 -5.35
CA SER A 98 -1.48 -8.68 -6.03
C SER A 98 -0.39 -8.27 -5.05
N ALA A 99 0.85 -8.12 -5.53
CA ALA A 99 1.97 -7.59 -4.77
C ALA A 99 1.86 -6.07 -4.48
N SER A 100 0.66 -5.50 -4.50
CA SER A 100 0.36 -4.07 -4.28
C SER A 100 0.03 -3.70 -2.83
N LEU A 101 0.02 -4.68 -1.92
CA LEU A 101 -0.29 -4.45 -0.52
C LEU A 101 0.70 -3.50 0.17
N GLY A 102 0.23 -2.87 1.24
CA GLY A 102 1.01 -2.07 2.14
C GLY A 102 0.65 -2.38 3.59
N VAL A 103 1.02 -1.48 4.49
CA VAL A 103 0.83 -1.68 5.93
C VAL A 103 -0.63 -1.41 6.32
N PRO A 104 -1.23 -2.24 7.18
CA PRO A 104 -2.62 -2.06 7.61
C PRO A 104 -2.81 -0.81 8.48
N LEU A 105 -3.98 -0.21 8.33
CA LEU A 105 -4.56 0.88 9.11
C LEU A 105 -5.53 0.29 10.14
N GLY A 106 -5.52 0.86 11.35
CA GLY A 106 -6.44 0.49 12.42
C GLY A 106 -5.74 -0.07 13.65
N GLY A 107 -6.46 -0.07 14.77
CA GLY A 107 -6.03 -0.61 16.04
C GLY A 107 -6.35 -2.09 16.21
N MET A 108 -5.77 -2.70 17.24
CA MET A 108 -6.01 -4.07 17.66
C MET A 108 -7.50 -4.33 17.91
N GLY A 109 -8.04 -5.38 17.28
CA GLY A 109 -9.43 -5.80 17.46
C GLY A 109 -10.48 -4.92 16.78
N SER A 110 -10.08 -3.80 16.16
CA SER A 110 -10.99 -2.83 15.55
C SER A 110 -11.33 -3.11 14.08
N GLY A 111 -10.71 -4.16 13.51
CA GLY A 111 -10.64 -4.38 12.08
C GLY A 111 -9.47 -3.60 11.44
N SER A 112 -9.21 -3.84 10.16
CA SER A 112 -8.14 -3.12 9.45
C SER A 112 -8.47 -2.78 8.00
N ILE A 113 -7.81 -1.75 7.47
CA ILE A 113 -7.85 -1.38 6.06
C ILE A 113 -6.42 -1.25 5.57
N SER A 114 -6.03 -1.94 4.51
CA SER A 114 -4.68 -1.77 3.98
C SER A 114 -4.63 -0.63 2.96
N ARG A 115 -3.62 0.23 3.06
CA ARG A 115 -3.28 1.16 1.98
C ARG A 115 -2.13 0.57 1.18
N GLY A 116 -2.37 0.28 -0.08
CA GLY A 116 -1.36 -0.24 -1.00
C GLY A 116 -0.20 0.73 -1.19
N PHE A 117 0.95 0.24 -1.64
CA PHE A 117 2.12 1.11 -1.87
C PHE A 117 1.87 2.13 -3.00
N ARG A 118 0.84 1.93 -3.85
CA ARG A 118 0.38 2.87 -4.87
C ARG A 118 -0.70 3.84 -4.35
N GLY A 119 -1.00 3.81 -3.05
CA GLY A 119 -1.88 4.76 -2.40
C GLY A 119 -3.36 4.36 -2.35
N GLU A 120 -3.76 3.25 -2.98
CA GLU A 120 -5.13 2.75 -2.98
C GLU A 120 -5.52 2.09 -1.66
N PHE A 121 -6.74 2.35 -1.18
CA PHE A 121 -7.30 1.64 -0.03
C PHE A 121 -7.91 0.33 -0.51
N ARG A 122 -7.50 -0.79 0.09
CA ARG A 122 -7.90 -2.14 -0.28
C ARG A 122 -7.79 -3.09 0.91
N HIS A 123 -8.21 -4.34 0.73
CA HIS A 123 -8.05 -5.38 1.77
C HIS A 123 -8.71 -4.95 3.09
N PHE A 124 -10.01 -4.64 3.00
CA PHE A 124 -10.82 -4.22 4.14
C PHE A 124 -11.18 -5.46 4.95
N GLN A 125 -10.68 -5.51 6.18
CA GLN A 125 -10.95 -6.53 7.19
C GLN A 125 -11.69 -5.89 8.38
N ILE A 126 -12.78 -5.18 8.08
CA ILE A 126 -13.61 -4.52 9.09
C ILE A 126 -14.53 -5.56 9.75
N LEU A 127 -15.14 -6.41 8.92
CA LEU A 127 -16.02 -7.46 9.37
C LEU A 127 -15.20 -8.74 9.66
N PRO A 128 -15.29 -9.31 10.88
CA PRO A 128 -14.58 -10.54 11.23
C PRO A 128 -14.82 -11.66 10.22
N ALA A 129 -13.78 -12.47 9.97
CA ALA A 129 -13.78 -13.59 9.02
C ALA A 129 -14.03 -13.22 7.54
N THR A 130 -14.17 -11.94 7.20
CA THR A 130 -14.31 -11.47 5.83
C THR A 130 -13.20 -10.50 5.47
N CYS A 131 -12.79 -10.53 4.21
CA CYS A 131 -11.79 -9.62 3.68
C CYS A 131 -12.20 -9.20 2.28
N GLU A 132 -12.46 -7.91 2.10
CA GLU A 132 -12.71 -7.33 0.78
C GLU A 132 -11.38 -6.90 0.17
N THR A 133 -10.83 -7.74 -0.71
CA THR A 133 -9.48 -7.58 -1.27
C THR A 133 -9.40 -6.53 -2.39
N SER A 134 -10.54 -6.16 -2.96
CA SER A 134 -10.68 -5.16 -4.01
C SER A 134 -10.30 -3.76 -3.53
N PRO A 135 -9.65 -2.94 -4.37
CA PRO A 135 -9.44 -1.54 -4.07
C PRO A 135 -10.74 -0.74 -4.19
N VAL A 136 -10.95 0.21 -3.29
CA VAL A 136 -12.06 1.18 -3.34
C VAL A 136 -11.51 2.48 -3.94
N MET A 137 -11.74 2.67 -5.24
CA MET A 137 -11.10 3.75 -6.01
C MET A 137 -11.53 5.16 -5.60
N ALA A 138 -12.70 5.31 -4.96
CA ALA A 138 -13.16 6.58 -4.43
C ALA A 138 -12.35 7.05 -3.20
N ASN A 139 -11.71 6.13 -2.48
CA ASN A 139 -10.92 6.47 -1.31
C ASN A 139 -9.51 6.85 -1.77
N GLN A 140 -9.22 8.14 -1.81
CA GLN A 140 -7.94 8.69 -2.25
C GLN A 140 -7.59 9.97 -1.51
N PHE A 141 -6.31 10.32 -1.56
CA PHE A 141 -5.87 11.69 -1.30
C PHE A 141 -5.57 12.39 -2.62
N SER A 142 -5.91 13.67 -2.69
CA SER A 142 -5.67 14.51 -3.86
C SER A 142 -5.02 15.81 -3.41
N ILE A 143 -4.19 16.39 -4.27
CA ILE A 143 -3.55 17.67 -4.04
C ILE A 143 -3.95 18.67 -5.13
N PHE A 144 -4.21 19.90 -4.71
CA PHE A 144 -4.38 21.05 -5.58
C PHE A 144 -3.34 22.10 -5.24
N ILE A 145 -2.67 22.63 -6.25
CA ILE A 145 -1.60 23.62 -6.11
C ILE A 145 -1.92 24.76 -7.06
N SER A 146 -1.94 25.99 -6.54
CA SER A 146 -2.04 27.22 -7.32
C SER A 146 -0.90 28.14 -6.92
N ARG A 147 -0.10 28.55 -7.89
CA ARG A 147 0.98 29.54 -7.69
C ARG A 147 0.47 30.95 -7.94
N ASP A 148 1.14 31.92 -7.33
CA ASP A 148 0.84 33.34 -7.55
C ASP A 148 0.94 33.71 -9.04
N GLY A 149 0.04 34.58 -9.48
CA GLY A 149 -0.11 34.93 -10.90
C GLY A 149 -0.91 33.92 -11.74
N GLY A 150 -1.41 32.82 -11.15
CA GLY A 150 -2.36 31.90 -11.81
C GLY A 150 -1.81 31.08 -12.98
N ASN A 151 -0.54 31.29 -13.35
CA ASN A 151 0.10 30.71 -14.54
C ASN A 151 0.38 29.20 -14.41
N LYS A 152 0.46 28.67 -13.18
CA LYS A 152 0.66 27.22 -12.92
C LYS A 152 -0.38 26.73 -11.92
N LYS A 153 -1.24 25.80 -12.36
CA LYS A 153 -2.20 25.09 -11.52
C LYS A 153 -2.04 23.59 -11.72
N TYR A 154 -1.92 22.86 -10.63
CA TYR A 154 -1.82 21.40 -10.65
C TYR A 154 -2.97 20.83 -9.81
N ALA A 155 -3.65 19.83 -10.35
CA ALA A 155 -4.63 19.02 -9.64
C ALA A 155 -4.33 17.56 -9.94
N SER A 156 -4.05 16.77 -8.91
CA SER A 156 -3.73 15.36 -9.09
C SER A 156 -4.18 14.51 -7.92
N VAL A 157 -4.70 13.32 -8.23
CA VAL A 157 -4.86 12.23 -7.27
C VAL A 157 -3.46 11.69 -6.94
N LEU A 158 -3.17 11.51 -5.65
CA LEU A 158 -1.88 11.05 -5.14
C LEU A 158 -1.72 9.52 -5.23
N SER A 159 -2.10 8.96 -6.37
CA SER A 159 -1.98 7.55 -6.72
C SER A 159 -1.66 7.40 -8.21
N PRO A 160 -0.65 6.59 -8.58
CA PRO A 160 -0.21 6.46 -9.96
C PRO A 160 -1.23 5.70 -10.81
N GLY A 161 -1.50 6.24 -12.00
CA GLY A 161 -2.64 5.90 -12.85
C GLY A 161 -2.63 4.50 -13.50
N ARG A 162 -3.84 4.14 -14.01
CA ARG A 162 -4.33 2.85 -14.54
C ARG A 162 -4.55 1.77 -13.48
N HIS A 163 -5.60 1.97 -12.69
CA HIS A 163 -6.21 0.92 -11.85
C HIS A 163 -7.20 0.10 -12.68
N GLU A 164 -7.32 -1.20 -12.39
CA GLU A 164 -8.29 -2.07 -13.05
C GLU A 164 -9.72 -1.57 -12.77
N GLY A 165 -10.40 -1.03 -13.79
CA GLY A 165 -11.80 -0.60 -13.70
C GLY A 165 -12.07 0.90 -13.90
N LEU A 166 -11.04 1.73 -14.04
CA LEU A 166 -11.19 3.13 -14.44
C LEU A 166 -11.79 3.22 -15.87
N GLY A 167 -12.83 4.03 -16.07
CA GLY A 167 -13.50 4.19 -17.37
C GLY A 167 -14.57 3.13 -17.69
N LYS A 168 -14.98 2.32 -16.70
CA LYS A 168 -16.18 1.48 -16.82
C LYS A 168 -17.43 2.35 -16.72
N HIS A 169 -18.50 1.96 -17.42
CA HIS A 169 -19.79 2.68 -17.51
C HIS A 169 -20.48 2.99 -16.16
N ASN A 170 -19.98 2.46 -15.04
CA ASN A 170 -20.55 2.62 -13.71
C ASN A 170 -19.51 3.12 -12.68
N ASP A 171 -18.52 3.91 -13.12
CA ASP A 171 -17.47 4.42 -12.25
C ASP A 171 -17.85 5.69 -11.46
N HIS A 172 -19.13 6.08 -11.50
CA HIS A 172 -19.68 7.24 -10.78
C HIS A 172 -18.88 8.54 -10.96
N GLY A 173 -18.22 8.71 -12.12
CA GLY A 173 -17.43 9.91 -12.43
C GLY A 173 -15.99 9.89 -11.88
N ILE A 174 -15.53 8.79 -11.28
CA ILE A 174 -14.16 8.65 -10.77
C ILE A 174 -13.12 8.75 -11.91
N SER A 175 -13.47 8.37 -13.14
CA SER A 175 -12.62 8.56 -14.31
C SER A 175 -12.33 10.03 -14.64
N SER A 176 -13.17 10.96 -14.20
CA SER A 176 -12.97 12.40 -14.42
C SER A 176 -11.92 13.03 -13.50
N TRP A 177 -11.47 12.31 -12.47
CA TRP A 177 -10.46 12.84 -11.54
C TRP A 177 -9.09 12.94 -12.20
N GLY A 178 -8.24 13.84 -11.70
CA GLY A 178 -6.89 14.05 -12.22
C GLY A 178 -5.91 12.93 -11.88
N TRP A 179 -6.00 11.77 -12.53
CA TRP A 179 -5.09 10.62 -12.32
C TRP A 179 -3.72 10.83 -12.99
N ASN A 180 -3.06 11.95 -12.69
CA ASN A 180 -1.90 12.45 -13.42
C ASN A 180 -0.55 12.08 -12.77
N LEU A 181 -0.57 11.41 -11.62
CA LEU A 181 0.66 11.02 -10.92
C LEU A 181 1.38 9.91 -11.70
N SER A 182 2.64 10.13 -12.06
CA SER A 182 3.46 9.11 -12.73
C SER A 182 3.98 8.07 -11.72
N GLY A 183 4.34 8.52 -10.51
CA GLY A 183 4.93 7.70 -9.46
C GLY A 183 6.40 7.35 -9.69
N GLN A 184 7.05 7.94 -10.70
CA GLN A 184 8.47 7.71 -11.01
C GLN A 184 9.39 8.31 -9.95
N HIS A 185 9.03 9.51 -9.47
CA HIS A 185 9.74 10.24 -8.40
C HIS A 185 9.01 10.16 -7.07
N SER A 186 8.12 9.16 -6.92
CA SER A 186 7.40 8.94 -5.68
C SER A 186 7.74 7.57 -5.10
N THR A 187 8.04 7.54 -3.80
CA THR A 187 8.46 6.32 -3.10
C THR A 187 7.61 6.09 -1.85
N TYR A 188 7.16 4.85 -1.69
CA TYR A 188 6.49 4.36 -0.49
C TYR A 188 7.52 3.68 0.43
N HIS A 189 7.42 3.98 1.72
CA HIS A 189 8.23 3.45 2.79
C HIS A 189 7.35 2.81 3.87
N ALA A 190 7.75 1.66 4.38
CA ALA A 190 7.02 0.95 5.40
C ALA A 190 7.91 0.48 6.55
N LEU A 191 7.51 0.84 7.77
CA LEU A 191 8.02 0.29 9.01
C LEU A 191 6.88 0.31 10.03
N PHE A 192 6.08 -0.76 10.06
CA PHE A 192 4.91 -0.86 10.93
C PHE A 192 5.24 -0.40 12.37
N PRO A 193 4.39 0.44 12.99
CA PRO A 193 3.05 0.83 12.58
C PRO A 193 2.96 2.10 11.71
N ARG A 194 4.08 2.52 11.13
CA ARG A 194 4.16 3.75 10.34
C ARG A 194 4.53 3.47 8.89
N THR A 195 4.06 4.35 8.01
CA THR A 195 4.45 4.37 6.61
C THR A 195 4.64 5.81 6.16
N TRP A 196 5.41 5.98 5.09
CA TRP A 196 5.64 7.28 4.48
C TRP A 196 5.47 7.13 2.98
N THR A 197 4.72 8.03 2.36
CA THR A 197 4.73 8.20 0.90
C THR A 197 5.34 9.55 0.60
N ILE A 198 6.51 9.53 -0.04
CA ILE A 198 7.20 10.74 -0.47
C ILE A 198 6.92 10.96 -1.95
N TYR A 199 6.42 12.14 -2.26
CA TYR A 199 6.21 12.66 -3.61
C TYR A 199 7.27 13.73 -3.82
N ASP A 200 8.32 13.41 -4.59
CA ASP A 200 9.45 14.30 -4.85
C ASP A 200 9.29 14.93 -6.24
N GLY A 201 8.85 16.19 -6.29
CA GLY A 201 8.62 16.89 -7.56
C GLY A 201 7.37 16.44 -8.32
N GLU A 202 6.39 15.81 -7.64
CA GLU A 202 5.12 15.39 -8.24
C GLU A 202 3.93 15.83 -7.36
N PRO A 203 2.86 16.45 -7.92
CA PRO A 203 2.68 16.83 -9.32
C PRO A 203 3.38 18.15 -9.73
N ASP A 204 3.93 18.91 -8.77
CA ASP A 204 4.69 20.14 -9.03
C ASP A 204 6.19 19.87 -8.81
N PRO A 205 7.06 20.08 -9.81
CA PRO A 205 8.51 19.86 -9.72
C PRO A 205 9.21 20.65 -8.60
N GLU A 206 8.63 21.75 -8.17
CA GLU A 206 9.20 22.64 -7.14
C GLU A 206 8.74 22.26 -5.71
N LEU A 207 7.86 21.26 -5.59
CA LEU A 207 7.26 20.82 -4.33
C LEU A 207 7.76 19.43 -3.93
N LYS A 208 7.97 19.26 -2.63
CA LYS A 208 8.16 17.94 -2.01
C LYS A 208 7.07 17.73 -0.97
N VAL A 209 6.41 16.58 -1.04
CA VAL A 209 5.33 16.22 -0.10
C VAL A 209 5.66 14.89 0.55
N SER A 210 5.62 14.85 1.89
CA SER A 210 5.67 13.60 2.65
C SER A 210 4.30 13.36 3.28
N CYS A 211 3.73 12.18 3.04
CA CYS A 211 2.54 11.68 3.71
C CYS A 211 2.95 10.60 4.69
N ARG A 212 2.96 10.92 5.99
CA ARG A 212 3.21 9.95 7.06
C ARG A 212 1.89 9.38 7.57
N GLN A 213 1.70 8.08 7.39
CA GLN A 213 0.55 7.34 7.89
C GLN A 213 0.93 6.59 9.17
N ILE A 214 0.04 6.61 10.17
CA ILE A 214 0.28 6.05 11.51
C ILE A 214 -0.96 5.26 11.96
N SER A 215 -0.74 4.01 12.32
CA SER A 215 -1.72 3.17 13.02
C SER A 215 -1.47 3.20 14.53
N PRO A 216 -2.52 3.21 15.37
CA PRO A 216 -2.35 3.20 16.81
C PRO A 216 -1.93 1.80 17.28
N PHE A 217 -0.62 1.57 17.35
CA PHE A 217 -0.05 0.34 17.89
C PHE A 217 1.08 0.71 18.85
N ILE A 218 0.72 0.89 20.11
CA ILE A 218 1.57 1.43 21.16
C ILE A 218 1.78 0.32 22.21
N PRO A 219 3.03 -0.18 22.37
CA PRO A 219 3.33 -1.18 23.39
C PRO A 219 2.85 -0.75 24.78
N HIS A 220 2.31 -1.72 25.53
CA HIS A 220 1.77 -1.52 26.90
C HIS A 220 0.58 -0.56 27.00
N ASN A 221 -0.02 -0.17 25.89
CA ASN A 221 -1.22 0.65 25.86
C ASN A 221 -2.33 -0.08 25.09
N TYR A 222 -3.31 -0.61 25.82
CA TYR A 222 -4.39 -1.39 25.22
C TYR A 222 -5.60 -0.53 24.80
N ARG A 223 -5.72 0.70 25.31
CA ARG A 223 -6.86 1.57 25.07
C ARG A 223 -6.69 2.32 23.76
N GLU A 224 -5.61 3.09 23.63
CA GLU A 224 -5.33 3.81 22.39
C GLU A 224 -5.04 2.82 21.26
N SER A 225 -4.34 1.71 21.54
CA SER A 225 -4.04 0.71 20.51
C SER A 225 -5.25 -0.05 19.99
N SER A 226 -6.40 -0.01 20.66
CA SER A 226 -7.64 -0.65 20.18
C SER A 226 -8.54 0.29 19.38
N LEU A 227 -8.14 1.54 19.16
CA LEU A 227 -8.99 2.52 18.48
C LEU A 227 -9.12 2.20 16.98
N PRO A 228 -10.33 2.28 16.41
CA PRO A 228 -10.59 2.17 14.96
C PRO A 228 -10.16 3.46 14.23
N THR A 229 -8.90 3.86 14.37
CA THR A 229 -8.40 5.13 13.82
C THR A 229 -7.06 4.97 13.10
N ALA A 230 -6.76 5.93 12.24
CA ALA A 230 -5.48 6.10 11.58
C ALA A 230 -5.22 7.59 11.37
N VAL A 231 -3.95 7.99 11.44
CA VAL A 231 -3.53 9.38 11.26
C VAL A 231 -2.72 9.52 10.00
N PHE A 232 -3.01 10.55 9.20
CA PHE A 232 -2.23 10.96 8.04
C PHE A 232 -1.68 12.36 8.28
N VAL A 233 -0.36 12.47 8.41
CA VAL A 233 0.34 13.74 8.60
C VAL A 233 1.00 14.12 7.28
N TYR A 234 0.66 15.29 6.75
CA TYR A 234 1.25 15.83 5.53
C TYR A 234 2.27 16.90 5.87
N THR A 235 3.50 16.73 5.38
CA THR A 235 4.56 17.73 5.43
C THR A 235 4.86 18.19 4.02
N ILE A 236 4.78 19.50 3.80
CA ILE A 236 5.00 20.12 2.50
C ILE A 236 6.24 21.00 2.60
N ILE A 237 7.16 20.83 1.67
CA ILE A 237 8.39 21.62 1.60
C ILE A 237 8.52 22.20 0.19
N TRP A 238 8.84 23.48 0.15
CA TRP A 238 9.08 24.23 -1.07
C TRP A 238 10.58 24.31 -1.33
N HIS A 239 11.00 24.16 -2.57
CA HIS A 239 12.33 24.61 -2.96
C HIS A 239 12.35 26.15 -2.93
N LEU A 240 12.92 26.72 -1.87
CA LEU A 240 13.30 28.13 -1.87
C LEU A 240 14.56 28.25 -2.73
N ILE A 241 14.40 28.57 -4.02
CA ILE A 241 15.52 29.09 -4.81
C ILE A 241 15.68 30.54 -4.35
N ILE A 242 16.56 30.78 -3.38
CA ILE A 242 17.07 32.14 -3.16
C ILE A 242 17.95 32.43 -4.36
N MET A 243 17.38 33.07 -5.40
CA MET A 243 18.19 33.81 -6.34
C MET A 243 18.74 35.02 -5.58
N VAL A 244 19.95 34.88 -5.05
CA VAL A 244 20.77 36.05 -4.75
C VAL A 244 21.11 36.63 -6.12
N MET A 245 20.40 37.70 -6.50
CA MET A 245 20.87 38.55 -7.59
C MET A 245 21.97 39.43 -6.97
N ASP A 246 23.22 39.16 -7.35
CA ASP A 246 24.31 40.12 -7.21
C ASP A 246 24.14 41.27 -8.22
#